data_AF-A0A0F9AP54-F1
#
_entry.id   AF-A0A0F9AP54-F1
#
_cell.length_a   1.000
_cell.length_b   1.000
_cell.length_c   1.000
_cell.angle_alpha   90.00
_cell.angle_beta   90.00
_cell.angle_gamma   90.00
#
_symmetry.space_group_name_H-M   'P 1'
#
loop_
_entity.id
_entity.type
_entity.pdbx_description
1 polymer ?
#
loop_
_entity_poly.entity_id
_entity_poly.type
_entity_poly.pdbx_seq_one_letter_code
_entity_poly.pdbx_strand_id
1 'polypeptide(L)'
;MSRAFANTAYLQEAASHFMKHGHYTGALPKTREWIDFWDEEHRRCLEGYSIGDLRITGYHYFYLNYCQIQKVDTSINASERSEKGVQKIQAPPEFWDGDYDYFWAIEIARYGLSQEEYDKLGLGIDILDLNGGKHLVVLKARGKGFSYKAGAMLCRNFNLKRESKNFAFAGEKEYLIKDGILSKTWDNISFVDRHTAWRQPRLIDQEMHKRSGYRRNIKGTDVDMGTKSEIMGVSLKNDPDKARGKRGELILFEEAGKLPGLLKAWEVCRPSVEQGALTTGIQIAFGTGGTDEADYEGLEELFYHPESNNVLPIENMWDEGAAGTACSFFFPAFQSWEGFIDSEGNSDKTGAIAYHEHERQLKKGSKDNKTLEQWICENP
;
A
#
# COMPACT_ATOMS: atom_id res chain seq x y z
N MET A 1 18.81 13.17 -14.27
CA MET A 1 19.53 13.47 -13.01
C MET A 1 19.09 12.45 -12.00
N SER A 2 19.99 11.93 -11.14
CA SER A 2 19.56 11.06 -10.04
C SER A 2 18.64 11.87 -9.11
N ARG A 3 17.37 11.49 -9.05
CA ARG A 3 16.38 12.00 -8.11
C ARG A 3 16.90 11.76 -6.68
N ALA A 4 16.91 12.81 -5.88
CA ALA A 4 17.26 12.76 -4.46
C ALA A 4 16.31 13.67 -3.69
N PHE A 5 15.60 13.09 -2.73
CA PHE A 5 14.77 13.82 -1.78
C PHE A 5 15.61 14.39 -0.65
N ALA A 6 15.12 15.48 -0.08
CA ALA A 6 15.67 16.12 1.10
C ALA A 6 14.52 16.67 1.96
N ASN A 7 14.79 16.85 3.25
CA ASN A 7 13.83 17.34 4.23
C ASN A 7 12.60 16.43 4.36
N THR A 8 12.75 15.11 4.16
CA THR A 8 11.62 14.18 4.18
C THR A 8 11.06 13.93 5.58
N ALA A 9 11.86 14.19 6.62
CA ALA A 9 11.44 14.12 8.02
C ALA A 9 10.22 15.02 8.34
N TYR A 10 10.05 16.15 7.64
CA TYR A 10 8.91 17.04 7.86
C TYR A 10 7.58 16.48 7.32
N LEU A 11 7.62 15.44 6.49
CA LEU A 11 6.42 14.71 6.10
C LEU A 11 5.85 13.86 7.25
N GLN A 12 6.62 13.69 8.32
CA GLN A 12 6.32 12.79 9.45
C GLN A 12 6.20 13.53 10.79
N GLU A 13 5.88 14.83 10.77
CA GLU A 13 5.78 15.66 11.97
C GLU A 13 4.79 15.10 13.00
N ALA A 14 3.62 14.64 12.56
CA ALA A 14 2.60 14.10 13.47
C ALA A 14 3.06 12.78 14.13
N ALA A 15 3.65 11.86 13.35
CA ALA A 15 4.25 10.65 13.90
C ALA A 15 5.40 10.97 14.87
N SER A 16 6.28 11.90 14.51
CA SER A 16 7.42 12.29 15.33
C SER A 16 6.99 12.94 16.65
N HIS A 17 5.97 13.80 16.61
CA HIS A 17 5.34 14.35 17.81
C HIS A 17 4.75 13.23 18.69
N PHE A 18 4.01 12.31 18.10
CA PHE A 18 3.44 11.17 18.81
C PHE A 18 4.51 10.30 19.48
N MET A 19 5.58 9.95 18.76
CA MET A 19 6.68 9.15 19.32
C MET A 19 7.39 9.85 20.48
N LYS A 20 7.49 11.18 20.44
CA LYS A 20 8.11 11.98 21.51
C LYS A 20 7.22 12.18 22.73
N HIS A 21 5.91 12.35 22.52
CA HIS A 21 4.98 12.82 23.56
C HIS A 21 3.91 11.81 23.99
N GLY A 22 3.75 10.71 23.25
CA GLY A 22 2.69 9.71 23.45
C GLY A 22 1.29 10.17 23.02
N HIS A 23 1.19 11.34 22.38
CA HIS A 23 -0.05 11.92 21.87
C HIS A 23 0.22 12.82 20.65
N TYR A 24 -0.78 13.00 19.78
CA TYR A 24 -0.63 13.80 18.56
C TYR A 24 -0.77 15.31 18.78
N THR A 25 -1.50 15.73 19.81
CA THR A 25 -1.68 17.14 20.16
C THR A 25 -1.84 17.33 21.66
N GLY A 26 -1.19 18.37 22.20
CA GLY A 26 -1.34 18.77 23.60
C GLY A 26 -2.62 19.55 23.89
N ALA A 27 -3.39 19.88 22.85
CA ALA A 27 -4.65 20.60 22.99
C ALA A 27 -5.68 19.78 23.77
N LEU A 28 -6.43 20.44 24.66
CA LEU A 28 -7.46 19.78 25.45
C LEU A 28 -8.59 19.25 24.55
N PRO A 29 -9.05 18.00 24.72
CA PRO A 29 -10.10 17.42 23.88
C PRO A 29 -11.35 18.30 23.77
N LYS A 30 -11.89 18.43 22.56
CA LYS A 30 -13.09 19.22 22.22
C LYS A 30 -12.94 20.75 22.32
N THR A 31 -11.74 21.27 22.62
CA THR A 31 -11.46 22.69 22.43
C THR A 31 -11.35 23.04 20.94
N ARG A 32 -11.44 24.33 20.60
CA ARG A 32 -11.31 24.80 19.22
C ARG A 32 -9.97 24.37 18.59
N GLU A 33 -8.87 24.55 19.33
CA GLU A 33 -7.53 24.15 18.89
C GLU A 33 -7.43 22.64 18.62
N TRP A 34 -8.03 21.82 19.48
CA TRP A 34 -8.07 20.36 19.27
C TRP A 34 -8.88 19.98 18.03
N ILE A 35 -10.02 20.64 17.80
CA ILE A 35 -10.85 20.40 16.61
C ILE A 35 -10.09 20.83 15.35
N ASP A 36 -9.51 22.02 15.35
CA ASP A 36 -8.76 22.56 14.21
C ASP A 36 -7.56 21.68 13.85
N PHE A 37 -6.87 21.13 14.85
CA PHE A 37 -5.80 20.16 14.64
C PHE A 37 -6.30 18.90 13.92
N TRP A 38 -7.36 18.27 14.42
CA TRP A 38 -7.85 17.01 13.83
C TRP A 38 -8.55 17.20 12.49
N ASP A 39 -9.15 18.36 12.24
CA ASP A 39 -9.72 18.71 10.95
C ASP A 39 -8.61 18.88 9.90
N GLU A 40 -7.50 19.54 10.25
CA GLU A 40 -6.35 19.68 9.35
C GLU A 40 -5.65 18.33 9.10
N GLU A 41 -5.45 17.52 10.13
CA GLU A 41 -4.86 16.18 9.96
C GLU A 41 -5.77 15.25 9.15
N HIS A 42 -7.09 15.36 9.32
CA HIS A 42 -8.07 14.64 8.49
C HIS A 42 -7.96 15.06 7.02
N ARG A 43 -7.89 16.38 6.77
CA ARG A 43 -7.69 16.94 5.43
C ARG A 43 -6.40 16.43 4.79
N ARG A 44 -5.26 16.47 5.50
CA ARG A 44 -3.97 15.96 5.00
C ARG A 44 -4.00 14.48 4.68
N CYS A 45 -4.66 13.68 5.51
CA CYS A 45 -4.87 12.26 5.22
C CYS A 45 -5.77 12.06 3.99
N LEU A 46 -6.70 12.96 3.71
CA LEU A 46 -7.58 12.85 2.55
C LEU A 46 -6.99 13.36 1.24
N GLU A 47 -6.30 14.50 1.29
CA GLU A 47 -5.88 15.30 0.13
C GLU A 47 -4.36 15.26 -0.11
N GLY A 48 -3.59 14.76 0.87
CA GLY A 48 -2.14 14.81 0.86
C GLY A 48 -1.58 16.02 1.61
N TYR A 49 -0.26 16.09 1.64
CA TYR A 49 0.50 17.11 2.36
C TYR A 49 1.65 17.62 1.50
N SER A 50 1.96 18.90 1.61
CA SER A 50 3.04 19.54 0.87
C SER A 50 3.89 20.39 1.81
N ILE A 51 5.20 20.33 1.64
CA ILE A 51 6.17 21.16 2.34
C ILE A 51 7.28 21.58 1.38
N GLY A 52 7.38 22.90 1.12
CA GLY A 52 8.19 23.40 0.02
C GLY A 52 7.74 22.78 -1.30
N ASP A 53 8.69 22.19 -2.04
CA ASP A 53 8.43 21.51 -3.31
C ASP A 53 8.06 20.03 -3.15
N LEU A 54 8.13 19.47 -1.94
CA LEU A 54 7.86 18.06 -1.68
C LEU A 54 6.36 17.86 -1.37
N ARG A 55 5.70 17.00 -2.16
CA ARG A 55 4.28 16.68 -1.99
C ARG A 55 4.05 15.17 -1.91
N ILE A 56 3.28 14.73 -0.94
CA ILE A 56 2.84 13.34 -0.82
C ILE A 56 1.32 13.22 -0.86
N THR A 57 0.83 12.07 -1.32
CA THR A 57 -0.60 11.78 -1.44
C THR A 57 -1.24 11.53 -0.07
N GLY A 58 -2.57 11.57 0.01
CA GLY A 58 -3.28 11.34 1.26
C GLY A 58 -3.06 9.93 1.82
N TYR A 59 -2.97 8.92 0.96
CA TYR A 59 -2.62 7.56 1.38
C TYR A 59 -1.22 7.50 1.98
N HIS A 60 -0.24 8.16 1.35
CA HIS A 60 1.13 8.19 1.85
C HIS A 60 1.24 8.94 3.18
N TYR A 61 0.60 10.11 3.31
CA TYR A 61 0.58 10.88 4.55
C TYR A 61 -0.01 10.07 5.71
N PHE A 62 -1.14 9.38 5.50
CA PHE A 62 -1.75 8.52 6.50
C PHE A 62 -0.85 7.34 6.89
N TYR A 63 -0.20 6.71 5.90
CA TYR A 63 0.75 5.62 6.13
C TYR A 63 1.90 6.06 7.04
N LEU A 64 2.51 7.21 6.76
CA LEU A 64 3.64 7.74 7.52
C LEU A 64 3.30 8.21 8.93
N ASN A 65 2.10 8.77 9.14
CA ASN A 65 1.78 9.48 10.38
C ASN A 65 0.84 8.73 11.33
N TYR A 66 0.03 7.79 10.82
CA TYR A 66 -1.08 7.19 11.56
C TYR A 66 -1.11 5.66 11.52
N CYS A 67 -0.08 5.04 10.97
CA CYS A 67 0.09 3.58 10.98
C CYS A 67 1.31 3.17 11.81
N GLN A 68 1.30 1.91 12.25
CA GLN A 68 2.44 1.24 12.86
C GLN A 68 2.81 0.03 11.98
N ILE A 69 4.12 -0.16 11.80
CA ILE A 69 4.67 -1.34 11.12
C ILE A 69 5.67 -2.04 12.02
N GLN A 70 5.85 -3.34 11.80
CA GLN A 70 7.01 -4.04 12.33
C GLN A 70 8.24 -3.70 11.49
N LYS A 71 9.16 -2.93 12.06
CA LYS A 71 10.45 -2.62 11.44
C LYS A 71 11.60 -3.01 12.36
N VAL A 72 12.78 -3.13 11.79
CA VAL A 72 14.02 -3.34 12.53
C VAL A 72 14.35 -2.09 13.36
N ASP A 73 14.71 -2.29 14.62
CA ASP A 73 15.23 -1.23 15.48
C ASP A 73 16.70 -0.93 15.13
N THR A 74 16.92 0.20 14.46
CA THR A 74 18.24 0.71 14.10
C THR A 74 18.85 1.62 15.17
N SER A 75 18.12 1.92 16.25
CA SER A 75 18.58 2.78 17.36
C SER A 75 19.44 2.04 18.39
N ILE A 76 19.45 0.70 18.33
CA ILE A 76 20.33 -0.12 19.15
C ILE A 76 21.76 0.06 18.62
N ASN A 77 22.49 0.98 19.25
CA ASN A 77 23.94 1.05 19.11
C ASN A 77 24.51 -0.37 19.31
N ALA A 78 25.29 -0.81 18.32
CA ALA A 78 25.93 -2.11 18.28
C ALA A 78 27.05 -2.27 19.32
N SER A 79 26.81 -1.86 20.58
CA SER A 79 27.86 -1.81 21.58
C SER A 79 27.95 -3.03 22.48
N GLU A 80 26.98 -3.96 22.58
CA GLU A 80 27.17 -5.13 23.49
C GLU A 80 26.62 -6.51 23.08
N ARG A 81 25.95 -6.69 21.94
CA ARG A 81 25.60 -8.04 21.43
C ARG A 81 25.45 -7.99 19.91
N SER A 82 26.46 -8.48 19.18
CA SER A 82 26.49 -8.74 17.73
C SER A 82 25.81 -7.67 16.84
N GLU A 83 26.62 -6.94 16.07
CA GLU A 83 26.22 -6.01 14.98
C GLU A 83 25.20 -6.55 13.95
N LYS A 84 24.84 -7.84 14.00
CA LYS A 84 23.96 -8.51 13.04
C LYS A 84 22.60 -8.95 13.63
N GLY A 85 22.41 -8.84 14.95
CA GLY A 85 21.20 -9.28 15.64
C GLY A 85 20.37 -8.10 16.13
N VAL A 86 19.30 -7.78 15.42
CA VAL A 86 18.42 -6.63 15.72
C VAL A 86 17.00 -7.10 16.01
N GLN A 87 16.30 -6.40 16.92
CA GLN A 87 14.91 -6.71 17.26
C GLN A 87 13.94 -5.98 16.33
N LYS A 88 12.74 -6.55 16.14
CA LYS A 88 11.65 -5.84 15.48
C LYS A 88 10.87 -5.02 16.52
N ILE A 89 10.59 -3.78 16.19
CA ILE A 89 9.75 -2.87 16.97
C ILE A 89 8.51 -2.47 16.17
N GLN A 90 7.45 -2.09 16.88
CA GLN A 90 6.30 -1.40 16.29
C GLN A 90 6.59 0.09 16.30
N ALA A 91 6.66 0.68 15.12
CA ALA A 91 6.93 2.10 14.94
C ALA A 91 6.28 2.60 13.64
N PRO A 92 6.11 3.92 13.46
CA PRO A 92 5.71 4.48 12.17
C PRO A 92 6.68 4.05 11.05
N PRO A 93 6.18 3.84 9.82
CA PRO A 93 7.05 3.64 8.67
C PRO A 93 7.86 4.91 8.38
N GLU A 94 9.02 4.78 7.76
CA GLU A 94 9.81 5.92 7.28
C GLU A 94 9.43 6.26 5.84
N PHE A 95 9.66 7.51 5.45
CA PHE A 95 9.60 7.90 4.05
C PHE A 95 10.65 7.13 3.25
N TRP A 96 10.23 6.42 2.21
CA TRP A 96 11.12 5.80 1.21
C TRP A 96 10.70 6.20 -0.20
N ASP A 97 11.67 6.40 -1.07
CA ASP A 97 11.49 6.77 -2.46
C ASP A 97 10.63 5.76 -3.26
N GLY A 98 10.78 4.45 -3.04
CA GLY A 98 9.93 3.46 -3.71
C GLY A 98 8.46 3.56 -3.29
N ASP A 99 8.20 3.89 -2.02
CA ASP A 99 6.85 4.07 -1.49
C ASP A 99 6.22 5.35 -2.05
N TYR A 100 7.03 6.40 -2.20
CA TYR A 100 6.62 7.62 -2.88
C TYR A 100 6.12 7.36 -4.30
N ASP A 101 6.86 6.61 -5.11
CA ASP A 101 6.45 6.26 -6.47
C ASP A 101 5.17 5.43 -6.48
N TYR A 102 5.07 4.44 -5.58
CA TYR A 102 3.90 3.58 -5.46
C TYR A 102 2.62 4.36 -5.12
N PHE A 103 2.68 5.21 -4.10
CA PHE A 103 1.50 5.96 -3.67
C PHE A 103 1.10 7.04 -4.69
N TRP A 104 2.05 7.61 -5.43
CA TRP A 104 1.74 8.52 -6.54
C TRP A 104 1.17 7.80 -7.76
N ALA A 105 1.68 6.62 -8.11
CA ALA A 105 1.11 5.80 -9.18
C ALA A 105 -0.37 5.46 -8.89
N ILE A 106 -0.73 5.19 -7.63
CA ILE A 106 -2.12 5.00 -7.22
C ILE A 106 -2.96 6.26 -7.43
N GLU A 107 -2.45 7.42 -7.00
CA GLU A 107 -3.17 8.70 -7.10
C GLU A 107 -3.40 9.10 -8.56
N ILE A 108 -2.37 8.96 -9.39
CA ILE A 108 -2.41 9.24 -10.83
C ILE A 108 -3.32 8.23 -11.54
N ALA A 109 -3.24 6.94 -11.22
CA ALA A 109 -4.16 5.95 -11.76
C ALA A 109 -5.62 6.34 -11.50
N ARG A 110 -5.93 6.77 -10.27
CA ARG A 110 -7.31 7.11 -9.90
C ARG A 110 -7.79 8.43 -10.50
N TYR A 111 -7.03 9.50 -10.31
CA TYR A 111 -7.51 10.87 -10.55
C TYR A 111 -6.83 11.57 -11.74
N GLY A 112 -5.76 11.00 -12.27
CA GLY A 112 -4.92 11.65 -13.25
C GLY A 112 -4.08 12.77 -12.62
N LEU A 113 -3.31 13.44 -13.46
CA LEU A 113 -2.49 14.58 -13.07
C LEU A 113 -2.15 15.44 -14.29
N SER A 114 -1.94 16.74 -14.10
CA SER A 114 -1.39 17.55 -15.19
C SER A 114 0.07 17.20 -15.45
N GLN A 115 0.53 17.35 -16.70
CA GLN A 115 1.95 17.11 -17.06
C GLN A 115 2.89 17.98 -16.21
N GLU A 116 2.53 19.25 -15.98
CA GLU A 116 3.34 20.17 -15.17
C GLU A 116 3.49 19.70 -13.72
N GLU A 117 2.41 19.22 -13.10
CA GLU A 117 2.48 18.65 -11.76
C GLU A 117 3.26 17.34 -11.74
N TYR A 118 3.06 16.47 -12.73
CA TYR A 118 3.77 15.20 -12.86
C TYR A 118 5.30 15.40 -12.94
N ASP A 119 5.76 16.34 -13.77
CA ASP A 119 7.18 16.64 -13.93
C ASP A 119 7.82 17.12 -12.61
N LYS A 120 7.06 17.87 -11.79
CA LYS A 120 7.53 18.35 -10.46
C LYS A 120 7.67 17.22 -9.44
N LEU A 121 6.92 16.13 -9.58
CA LEU A 121 7.02 15.02 -8.64
C LEU A 121 8.37 14.30 -8.72
N GLY A 122 9.02 14.36 -9.89
CA GLY A 122 10.27 13.66 -10.16
C GLY A 122 10.15 12.17 -9.86
N LEU A 123 9.10 11.51 -10.37
CA LEU A 123 8.88 10.07 -10.15
C LEU A 123 10.07 9.24 -10.68
N GLY A 124 10.34 8.12 -10.03
CA GLY A 124 11.35 7.15 -10.48
C GLY A 124 10.86 6.23 -11.60
N ILE A 125 9.68 6.53 -12.15
CA ILE A 125 8.94 5.77 -13.16
C ILE A 125 8.32 6.74 -14.18
N ASP A 126 8.20 6.29 -15.42
CA ASP A 126 7.65 7.07 -16.52
C ASP A 126 6.21 6.61 -16.83
N ILE A 127 5.21 7.37 -16.37
CA ILE A 127 3.79 7.07 -16.56
C ILE A 127 3.36 7.57 -17.93
N LEU A 128 2.76 6.69 -18.73
CA LEU A 128 2.41 6.96 -20.13
C LEU A 128 1.02 7.60 -20.30
N ASP A 129 0.13 7.42 -19.32
CA ASP A 129 -1.23 7.97 -19.33
C ASP A 129 -1.56 8.71 -18.02
N LEU A 130 -1.68 10.02 -18.09
CA LEU A 130 -1.98 10.89 -16.94
C LEU A 130 -3.48 11.26 -16.82
N ASN A 131 -4.38 10.65 -17.60
CA ASN A 131 -5.81 11.02 -17.60
C ASN A 131 -6.60 10.47 -16.40
N GLY A 132 -6.03 9.51 -15.67
CA GLY A 132 -6.71 8.83 -14.56
C GLY A 132 -7.79 7.85 -15.00
N GLY A 133 -8.65 7.45 -14.06
CA GLY A 133 -9.69 6.45 -14.30
C GLY A 133 -9.17 5.01 -14.50
N LYS A 134 -7.91 4.75 -14.17
CA LYS A 134 -7.21 3.48 -14.28
C LYS A 134 -7.11 2.76 -12.92
N HIS A 135 -6.67 1.52 -12.99
CA HIS A 135 -6.30 0.68 -11.84
C HIS A 135 -4.78 0.47 -11.77
N LEU A 136 -4.30 -0.27 -10.77
CA LEU A 136 -2.86 -0.52 -10.63
C LEU A 136 -2.58 -2.01 -10.43
N VAL A 137 -1.53 -2.50 -11.09
CA VAL A 137 -1.00 -3.86 -10.86
C VAL A 137 0.44 -3.73 -10.43
N VAL A 138 0.83 -4.50 -9.41
CA VAL A 138 2.17 -4.40 -8.82
C VAL A 138 2.86 -5.74 -8.79
N LEU A 139 3.91 -5.87 -9.60
CA LEU A 139 4.92 -6.91 -9.40
C LEU A 139 5.96 -6.38 -8.41
N LYS A 140 6.24 -7.14 -7.36
CA LYS A 140 7.12 -6.67 -6.28
C LYS A 140 8.00 -7.77 -5.70
N ALA A 141 9.18 -7.36 -5.25
CA ALA A 141 10.03 -8.21 -4.43
C ALA A 141 9.37 -8.59 -3.10
N ARG A 142 9.77 -9.72 -2.53
CA ARG A 142 9.32 -10.18 -1.22
C ARG A 142 9.82 -9.22 -0.13
N GLY A 143 9.07 -9.08 0.97
CA GLY A 143 9.51 -8.29 2.13
C GLY A 143 9.29 -6.77 2.05
N LYS A 144 8.80 -6.22 0.93
CA LYS A 144 8.65 -4.76 0.72
C LYS A 144 7.44 -4.08 1.39
N GLY A 145 6.87 -4.69 2.43
CA GLY A 145 5.81 -4.06 3.24
C GLY A 145 4.45 -3.81 2.56
N PHE A 146 4.18 -4.37 1.37
CA PHE A 146 2.94 -4.08 0.62
C PHE A 146 1.65 -4.37 1.39
N SER A 147 1.58 -5.45 2.18
CA SER A 147 0.40 -5.72 3.02
C SER A 147 0.18 -4.64 4.08
N TYR A 148 1.24 -3.99 4.58
CA TYR A 148 1.11 -2.83 5.49
C TYR A 148 0.60 -1.60 4.75
N LYS A 149 1.13 -1.30 3.55
CA LYS A 149 0.68 -0.17 2.72
C LYS A 149 -0.79 -0.32 2.34
N ALA A 150 -1.18 -1.50 1.88
CA ALA A 150 -2.56 -1.83 1.53
C ALA A 150 -3.48 -1.80 2.77
N GLY A 151 -3.03 -2.32 3.91
CA GLY A 151 -3.77 -2.24 5.17
C GLY A 151 -3.95 -0.80 5.68
N ALA A 152 -2.97 0.07 5.47
CA ALA A 152 -3.08 1.50 5.77
C ALA A 152 -4.15 2.18 4.92
N MET A 153 -4.24 1.87 3.63
CA MET A 153 -5.30 2.37 2.75
C MET A 153 -6.70 1.96 3.22
N LEU A 154 -6.87 0.69 3.62
CA LEU A 154 -8.13 0.18 4.18
C LEU A 154 -8.48 0.90 5.49
N CYS A 155 -7.51 1.01 6.42
CA CYS A 155 -7.70 1.69 7.71
C CYS A 155 -8.09 3.15 7.52
N ARG A 156 -7.38 3.90 6.65
CA ARG A 156 -7.71 5.29 6.31
C ARG A 156 -9.16 5.42 5.85
N ASN A 157 -9.57 4.63 4.86
CA ASN A 157 -10.93 4.73 4.32
C ASN A 157 -11.98 4.36 5.38
N PHE A 158 -11.72 3.37 6.23
CA PHE A 158 -12.62 2.98 7.31
C PHE A 158 -12.83 4.10 8.35
N ASN A 159 -11.74 4.75 8.78
CA ASN A 159 -11.78 5.74 9.85
C ASN A 159 -12.17 7.15 9.37
N LEU A 160 -11.80 7.52 8.14
CA LEU A 160 -11.86 8.91 7.68
C LEU A 160 -12.93 9.18 6.61
N LYS A 161 -13.45 8.14 5.94
CA LYS A 161 -14.53 8.28 4.95
C LYS A 161 -15.88 7.84 5.50
N ARG A 162 -16.93 8.22 4.77
CA ARG A 162 -18.32 7.80 5.04
C ARG A 162 -18.79 6.89 3.92
N GLU A 163 -19.48 5.82 4.30
CA GLU A 163 -20.10 4.84 3.41
C GLU A 163 -19.12 4.20 2.41
N SER A 164 -17.84 4.18 2.77
CA SER A 164 -16.78 3.59 1.94
C SER A 164 -16.79 2.08 2.06
N LYS A 165 -16.90 1.37 0.93
CA LYS A 165 -16.85 -0.09 0.88
C LYS A 165 -15.51 -0.54 0.34
N ASN A 166 -14.79 -1.34 1.12
CA ASN A 166 -13.43 -1.75 0.80
C ASN A 166 -13.31 -3.26 0.87
N PHE A 167 -12.55 -3.85 -0.05
CA PHE A 167 -12.45 -5.29 -0.20
C PHE A 167 -11.00 -5.74 -0.26
N ALA A 168 -10.69 -6.84 0.41
CA ALA A 168 -9.42 -7.55 0.29
C ALA A 168 -9.70 -8.99 -0.19
N PHE A 169 -9.21 -9.33 -1.37
CA PHE A 169 -9.34 -10.63 -1.99
C PHE A 169 -8.01 -11.35 -2.00
N ALA A 170 -8.06 -12.67 -1.82
CA ALA A 170 -6.91 -13.55 -1.95
C ALA A 170 -7.38 -14.94 -2.34
N GLY A 171 -6.45 -15.80 -2.78
CA GLY A 171 -6.77 -17.19 -3.10
C GLY A 171 -7.27 -17.90 -1.85
N GLU A 172 -6.43 -17.95 -0.82
CA GLU A 172 -6.77 -18.57 0.46
C GLU A 172 -7.04 -17.55 1.57
N LYS A 173 -7.87 -17.95 2.54
CA LYS A 173 -8.20 -17.11 3.70
C LYS A 173 -6.94 -16.73 4.49
N GLU A 174 -5.96 -17.65 4.60
CA GLU A 174 -4.74 -17.42 5.39
C GLU A 174 -3.96 -16.18 4.94
N TYR A 175 -3.92 -15.89 3.65
CA TYR A 175 -3.27 -14.69 3.12
C TYR A 175 -3.91 -13.39 3.59
N LEU A 176 -5.16 -13.43 4.08
CA LEU A 176 -5.86 -12.26 4.60
C LEU A 176 -5.73 -12.11 6.12
N ILE A 177 -5.66 -13.20 6.89
CA ILE A 177 -5.81 -13.18 8.37
C ILE A 177 -4.60 -13.70 9.17
N LYS A 178 -3.63 -14.38 8.55
CA LYS A 178 -2.48 -14.98 9.25
C LYS A 178 -1.23 -14.18 8.95
N ASP A 179 -1.17 -12.97 9.52
CA ASP A 179 -0.25 -11.89 9.13
C ASP A 179 -0.53 -11.34 7.71
N GLY A 180 -1.80 -11.41 7.29
CA GLY A 180 -2.28 -10.85 6.02
C GLY A 180 -2.67 -9.38 6.10
N ILE A 181 -3.19 -8.82 5.00
CA ILE A 181 -3.67 -7.42 4.96
C ILE A 181 -4.69 -7.13 6.07
N LEU A 182 -5.65 -8.02 6.35
CA LEU A 182 -6.71 -7.70 7.32
C LEU A 182 -6.16 -7.61 8.73
N SER A 183 -5.27 -8.53 9.13
CA SER A 183 -4.62 -8.47 10.45
C SER A 183 -3.91 -7.13 10.66
N LYS A 184 -3.10 -6.72 9.69
CA LYS A 184 -2.38 -5.43 9.69
C LYS A 184 -3.34 -4.24 9.71
N THR A 185 -4.46 -4.35 8.98
CA THR A 185 -5.52 -3.34 8.98
C THR A 185 -6.15 -3.21 10.37
N TRP A 186 -6.46 -4.33 11.03
CA TRP A 186 -7.08 -4.35 12.36
C TRP A 186 -6.18 -3.80 13.45
N ASP A 187 -4.88 -4.08 13.37
CA ASP A 187 -3.88 -3.51 14.27
C ASP A 187 -3.82 -1.99 14.10
N ASN A 188 -3.77 -1.49 12.86
CA ASN A 188 -3.78 -0.06 12.58
C ASN A 188 -5.10 0.63 12.99
N ILE A 189 -6.27 0.03 12.75
CA ILE A 189 -7.53 0.58 13.25
C ILE A 189 -7.52 0.64 14.79
N SER A 190 -6.98 -0.39 15.45
CA SER A 190 -6.88 -0.41 16.92
C SER A 190 -5.95 0.68 17.44
N PHE A 191 -4.86 0.97 16.72
CA PHE A 191 -3.97 2.09 17.03
C PHE A 191 -4.67 3.43 16.85
N VAL A 192 -5.33 3.64 15.71
CA VAL A 192 -6.10 4.86 15.41
C VAL A 192 -7.20 5.09 16.44
N ASP A 193 -7.94 4.05 16.84
CA ASP A 193 -9.00 4.14 17.84
C ASP A 193 -8.50 4.57 19.23
N ARG A 194 -7.26 4.23 19.57
CA ARG A 194 -6.65 4.54 20.87
C ARG A 194 -6.06 5.93 20.93
N HIS A 195 -5.51 6.41 19.82
CA HIS A 195 -4.62 7.57 19.82
C HIS A 195 -5.14 8.79 19.05
N THR A 196 -6.23 8.66 18.29
CA THR A 196 -6.77 9.74 17.45
C THR A 196 -8.22 10.11 17.79
N ALA A 197 -8.68 11.22 17.21
CA ALA A 197 -10.09 11.63 17.25
C ALA A 197 -11.02 10.78 16.35
N TRP A 198 -10.46 9.89 15.52
CA TRP A 198 -11.18 9.23 14.42
C TRP A 198 -11.75 7.86 14.78
N ARG A 199 -11.86 7.56 16.07
CA ARG A 199 -12.43 6.31 16.56
C ARG A 199 -13.84 6.11 16.02
N GLN A 200 -14.10 4.93 15.46
CA GLN A 200 -15.44 4.57 14.96
C GLN A 200 -16.06 3.42 15.79
N PRO A 201 -17.31 3.57 16.28
CA PRO A 201 -18.07 2.43 16.79
C PRO A 201 -18.30 1.43 15.66
N ARG A 202 -18.60 0.17 16.01
CA ARG A 202 -18.74 -0.93 15.04
C ARG A 202 -20.13 -1.57 15.12
N LEU A 203 -20.79 -1.68 13.97
CA LEU A 203 -21.99 -2.50 13.77
C LEU A 203 -21.63 -3.97 13.58
N ILE A 204 -20.51 -4.21 12.90
CA ILE A 204 -19.95 -5.55 12.65
C ILE A 204 -18.48 -5.50 13.04
N ASP A 205 -18.06 -6.46 13.86
CA ASP A 205 -16.68 -6.57 14.35
C ASP A 205 -16.21 -8.02 14.31
N GLN A 206 -15.90 -8.51 13.12
CA GLN A 206 -15.44 -9.88 12.87
C GLN A 206 -14.03 -9.86 12.24
N GLU A 207 -13.40 -11.02 12.15
CA GLU A 207 -12.04 -11.18 11.60
C GLU A 207 -11.99 -10.85 10.09
N MET A 208 -12.99 -11.31 9.33
CA MET A 208 -13.07 -11.10 7.88
C MET A 208 -13.92 -9.89 7.49
N HIS A 209 -14.57 -9.24 8.47
CA HIS A 209 -15.55 -8.21 8.16
C HIS A 209 -15.67 -7.23 9.33
N LYS A 210 -15.40 -5.96 9.08
CA LYS A 210 -15.75 -4.87 10.00
C LYS A 210 -16.57 -3.80 9.29
N ARG A 211 -17.61 -3.33 9.97
CA ARG A 211 -18.47 -2.23 9.53
C ARG A 211 -18.61 -1.21 10.65
N SER A 212 -18.25 0.02 10.39
CA SER A 212 -18.40 1.13 11.31
C SER A 212 -19.87 1.54 11.45
N GLY A 213 -20.23 2.13 12.60
CA GLY A 213 -21.56 2.62 12.91
C GLY A 213 -22.08 2.14 14.26
N TYR A 214 -23.33 2.50 14.57
CA TYR A 214 -24.04 2.10 15.77
C TYR A 214 -25.55 2.05 15.52
N ARG A 215 -26.26 1.22 16.29
CA ARG A 215 -27.73 1.17 16.24
C ARG A 215 -28.32 2.24 17.15
N ARG A 216 -29.36 2.92 16.66
CA ARG A 216 -30.17 3.84 17.45
C ARG A 216 -31.64 3.50 17.27
N ASN A 217 -32.38 3.34 18.37
CA ASN A 217 -33.82 3.19 18.31
C ASN A 217 -34.47 4.55 18.03
N ILE A 218 -35.22 4.64 16.93
CA ILE A 218 -36.01 5.80 16.53
C ILE A 218 -37.47 5.35 16.46
N LYS A 219 -38.28 5.81 17.42
CA LYS A 219 -39.73 5.52 17.49
C LYS A 219 -40.07 4.02 17.43
N GLY A 220 -39.28 3.18 18.11
CA GLY A 220 -39.50 1.73 18.16
C GLY A 220 -38.82 0.94 17.04
N THR A 221 -38.12 1.60 16.11
CA THR A 221 -37.36 0.93 15.04
C THR A 221 -35.86 1.16 15.22
N ASP A 222 -35.06 0.10 15.17
CA ASP A 222 -33.60 0.22 15.18
C ASP A 222 -33.09 0.66 13.82
N VAL A 223 -32.30 1.73 13.81
CA VAL A 223 -31.70 2.33 12.62
C VAL A 223 -30.18 2.32 12.76
N ASP A 224 -29.50 1.85 11.72
CA ASP A 224 -28.04 1.90 11.61
C ASP A 224 -27.58 3.34 11.29
N MET A 225 -26.78 3.92 12.18
CA MET A 225 -26.24 5.28 12.10
C MET A 225 -24.70 5.26 12.09
N GLY A 226 -24.07 6.42 11.89
CA GLY A 226 -22.61 6.58 11.89
C GLY A 226 -22.03 6.76 10.48
N THR A 227 -20.73 6.45 10.32
CA THR A 227 -20.02 6.56 9.03
C THR A 227 -20.35 5.41 8.08
N LYS A 228 -20.63 4.21 8.58
CA LYS A 228 -21.05 3.02 7.79
C LYS A 228 -20.03 2.57 6.74
N SER A 229 -18.76 2.93 6.89
CA SER A 229 -17.64 2.39 6.12
C SER A 229 -17.36 0.95 6.52
N GLU A 230 -16.95 0.13 5.55
CA GLU A 230 -16.90 -1.33 5.65
C GLU A 230 -15.63 -1.87 4.99
N ILE A 231 -15.02 -2.88 5.61
CA ILE A 231 -13.91 -3.66 5.07
C ILE A 231 -14.32 -5.13 5.09
N MET A 232 -14.25 -5.80 3.94
CA MET A 232 -14.58 -7.21 3.79
C MET A 232 -13.42 -7.99 3.14
N GLY A 233 -12.97 -9.03 3.83
CA GLY A 233 -12.12 -10.07 3.27
C GLY A 233 -12.94 -11.11 2.51
N VAL A 234 -12.50 -11.49 1.31
CA VAL A 234 -13.11 -12.61 0.58
C VAL A 234 -12.04 -13.51 -0.02
N SER A 235 -12.01 -14.76 0.42
CA SER A 235 -11.20 -15.80 -0.21
C SER A 235 -11.93 -16.31 -1.46
N LEU A 236 -11.28 -16.19 -2.61
CA LEU A 236 -11.81 -16.64 -3.89
C LEU A 236 -11.64 -18.15 -4.05
N LYS A 237 -10.56 -18.72 -3.49
CA LYS A 237 -10.14 -20.10 -3.72
C LYS A 237 -10.11 -20.38 -5.22
N ASN A 238 -11.04 -21.19 -5.71
CA ASN A 238 -11.19 -21.55 -7.11
C ASN A 238 -12.47 -20.95 -7.73
N ASP A 239 -13.09 -19.97 -7.08
CA ASP A 239 -14.35 -19.34 -7.50
C ASP A 239 -14.19 -17.82 -7.63
N PRO A 240 -13.71 -17.34 -8.79
CA PRO A 240 -13.56 -15.90 -9.05
C PRO A 240 -14.89 -15.15 -9.10
N ASP A 241 -16.04 -15.83 -9.30
CA ASP A 241 -17.35 -15.16 -9.35
C ASP A 241 -17.78 -14.61 -7.99
N LYS A 242 -17.18 -15.08 -6.89
CA LYS A 242 -17.35 -14.45 -5.55
C LYS A 242 -16.91 -12.98 -5.52
N ALA A 243 -16.11 -12.53 -6.47
CA ALA A 243 -15.63 -11.15 -6.55
C ALA A 243 -16.71 -10.20 -7.13
N ARG A 244 -17.73 -10.73 -7.83
CA ARG A 244 -18.76 -9.97 -8.55
C ARG A 244 -19.71 -9.20 -7.61
N GLY A 245 -20.21 -8.05 -8.09
CA GLY A 245 -21.37 -7.34 -7.52
C GLY A 245 -21.07 -6.50 -6.28
N LYS A 246 -19.79 -6.20 -6.04
CA LYS A 246 -19.29 -5.56 -4.84
C LYS A 246 -18.90 -4.11 -5.11
N ARG A 247 -19.88 -3.19 -5.13
CA ARG A 247 -19.62 -1.74 -5.31
C ARG A 247 -18.55 -1.28 -4.31
N GLY A 248 -17.33 -1.07 -4.80
CA GLY A 248 -16.14 -0.90 -3.98
C GLY A 248 -15.49 0.44 -4.28
N GLU A 249 -15.02 1.10 -3.23
CA GLU A 249 -14.14 2.26 -3.36
C GLU A 249 -12.67 1.84 -3.50
N LEU A 250 -12.29 0.75 -2.82
CA LEU A 250 -10.97 0.15 -2.89
C LEU A 250 -11.13 -1.37 -2.91
N ILE A 251 -10.59 -2.02 -3.94
CA ILE A 251 -10.51 -3.47 -4.06
C ILE A 251 -9.03 -3.85 -4.15
N LEU A 252 -8.58 -4.75 -3.28
CA LEU A 252 -7.21 -5.22 -3.22
C LEU A 252 -7.17 -6.71 -3.52
N PHE A 253 -6.28 -7.15 -4.39
CA PHE A 253 -5.97 -8.57 -4.62
C PHE A 253 -4.58 -8.86 -4.05
N GLU A 254 -4.54 -9.51 -2.89
CA GLU A 254 -3.32 -9.93 -2.21
C GLU A 254 -2.79 -11.26 -2.77
N GLU A 255 -1.47 -11.38 -2.85
CA GLU A 255 -0.77 -12.56 -3.37
C GLU A 255 -1.28 -12.93 -4.78
N ALA A 256 -1.46 -11.90 -5.63
CA ALA A 256 -2.07 -12.03 -6.94
C ALA A 256 -1.32 -13.01 -7.86
N GLY A 257 0.00 -13.15 -7.69
CA GLY A 257 0.83 -14.08 -8.46
C GLY A 257 0.60 -15.56 -8.14
N LYS A 258 -0.25 -15.87 -7.14
CA LYS A 258 -0.70 -17.22 -6.78
C LYS A 258 -2.21 -17.31 -6.70
N LEU A 259 -2.94 -16.40 -7.35
CA LEU A 259 -4.40 -16.36 -7.31
C LEU A 259 -4.99 -17.07 -8.55
N PRO A 260 -5.55 -18.28 -8.41
CA PRO A 260 -6.21 -18.95 -9.53
C PRO A 260 -7.36 -18.11 -10.07
N GLY A 261 -7.37 -17.90 -11.39
CA GLY A 261 -8.42 -17.14 -12.06
C GLY A 261 -8.42 -15.64 -11.77
N LEU A 262 -7.26 -15.05 -11.42
CA LEU A 262 -7.10 -13.61 -11.19
C LEU A 262 -7.70 -12.76 -12.33
N LEU A 263 -7.39 -13.04 -13.59
CA LEU A 263 -7.91 -12.27 -14.74
C LEU A 263 -9.44 -12.25 -14.76
N LYS A 264 -10.07 -13.40 -14.56
CA LYS A 264 -11.52 -13.48 -14.47
C LYS A 264 -12.04 -12.67 -13.29
N ALA A 265 -11.41 -12.77 -12.12
CA ALA A 265 -11.80 -12.03 -10.92
C ALA A 265 -11.66 -10.50 -11.12
N TRP A 266 -10.59 -10.06 -11.77
CA TRP A 266 -10.33 -8.67 -12.13
C TRP A 266 -11.45 -8.11 -13.01
N GLU A 267 -11.74 -8.80 -14.12
CA GLU A 267 -12.76 -8.38 -15.09
C GLU A 267 -14.16 -8.33 -14.48
N VAL A 268 -14.54 -9.30 -13.64
CA VAL A 268 -15.87 -9.27 -13.00
C VAL A 268 -16.00 -8.22 -11.91
N CYS A 269 -14.89 -7.72 -11.36
CA CYS A 269 -14.88 -6.64 -10.39
C CYS A 269 -14.87 -5.25 -11.01
N ARG A 270 -14.36 -5.09 -12.25
CA ARG A 270 -14.31 -3.79 -12.94
C ARG A 270 -15.65 -3.04 -12.93
N PRO A 271 -16.82 -3.65 -13.25
CA PRO A 271 -18.11 -2.95 -13.16
C PRO A 271 -18.51 -2.49 -11.74
N SER A 272 -17.79 -2.92 -10.71
CA SER A 272 -18.04 -2.51 -9.33
C SER A 272 -17.30 -1.23 -8.93
N VAL A 273 -16.30 -0.84 -9.72
CA VAL A 273 -15.49 0.38 -9.54
C VAL A 273 -15.58 1.31 -10.75
N GLU A 274 -16.06 0.83 -11.90
CA GLU A 274 -16.28 1.58 -13.14
C GLU A 274 -17.78 1.73 -13.42
N GLN A 275 -18.19 2.92 -13.88
CA GLN A 275 -19.54 3.22 -14.31
C GLN A 275 -19.52 4.06 -15.59
N GLY A 276 -19.69 3.39 -16.74
CA GLY A 276 -19.57 4.04 -18.04
C GLY A 276 -18.14 4.56 -18.25
N ALA A 277 -17.99 5.86 -18.52
CA ALA A 277 -16.70 6.52 -18.68
C ALA A 277 -16.08 7.02 -17.36
N LEU A 278 -16.71 6.73 -16.20
CA LEU A 278 -16.26 7.21 -14.90
C LEU A 278 -15.74 6.06 -14.04
N THR A 279 -14.67 6.31 -13.31
CA THR A 279 -14.14 5.38 -12.31
C THR A 279 -14.44 5.93 -10.91
N THR A 280 -15.16 5.15 -10.11
CA THR A 280 -15.66 5.50 -8.77
C THR A 280 -14.79 4.97 -7.63
N GLY A 281 -13.96 3.96 -7.91
CA GLY A 281 -13.03 3.34 -6.98
C GLY A 281 -11.71 3.01 -7.64
N ILE A 282 -10.89 2.19 -6.99
CA ILE A 282 -9.66 1.65 -7.59
C ILE A 282 -9.51 0.17 -7.24
N GLN A 283 -9.00 -0.61 -8.19
CA GLN A 283 -8.54 -1.97 -7.96
C GLN A 283 -7.02 -2.01 -7.96
N ILE A 284 -6.46 -2.78 -7.05
CA ILE A 284 -5.00 -2.98 -6.99
C ILE A 284 -4.72 -4.47 -6.83
N ALA A 285 -4.02 -5.06 -7.77
CA ALA A 285 -3.49 -6.42 -7.63
C ALA A 285 -2.00 -6.36 -7.35
N PHE A 286 -1.51 -7.14 -6.38
CA PHE A 286 -0.08 -7.18 -6.10
C PHE A 286 0.41 -8.57 -5.69
N GLY A 287 1.61 -8.91 -6.13
CA GLY A 287 2.20 -10.22 -5.92
C GLY A 287 3.68 -10.27 -6.27
N THR A 288 4.32 -11.38 -5.93
CA THR A 288 5.64 -11.71 -6.49
C THR A 288 5.47 -12.39 -7.84
N GLY A 289 6.53 -12.47 -8.65
CA GLY A 289 6.59 -13.45 -9.73
C GLY A 289 6.42 -14.84 -9.11
N GLY A 290 5.54 -15.66 -9.66
CA GLY A 290 5.29 -17.02 -9.17
C GLY A 290 6.55 -17.90 -9.30
N THR A 291 6.51 -19.07 -8.67
CA THR A 291 7.39 -20.20 -9.05
C THR A 291 6.68 -21.00 -10.14
N ASP A 292 7.39 -21.92 -10.84
CA ASP A 292 6.86 -22.76 -11.94
C ASP A 292 5.56 -23.55 -11.65
N GLU A 293 5.11 -23.60 -10.39
CA GLU A 293 3.89 -24.27 -9.92
C GLU A 293 2.72 -23.30 -9.64
N ALA A 294 2.88 -21.99 -9.84
CA ALA A 294 1.88 -20.97 -9.51
C ALA A 294 1.11 -20.47 -10.75
N ASP A 295 -0.17 -20.11 -10.58
CA ASP A 295 -1.02 -19.46 -11.60
C ASP A 295 -0.59 -17.99 -11.83
N TYR A 296 0.64 -17.76 -12.28
CA TYR A 296 1.22 -16.43 -12.46
C TYR A 296 0.73 -15.71 -13.74
N GLU A 297 0.26 -16.48 -14.73
CA GLU A 297 -0.20 -16.01 -16.05
C GLU A 297 -1.20 -14.85 -15.92
N GLY A 298 -2.08 -14.92 -14.91
CA GLY A 298 -3.07 -13.88 -14.72
C GLY A 298 -2.49 -12.56 -14.26
N LEU A 299 -1.44 -12.58 -13.44
CA LEU A 299 -0.77 -11.35 -13.00
C LEU A 299 0.15 -10.82 -14.09
N GLU A 300 0.79 -11.72 -14.84
CA GLU A 300 1.63 -11.39 -16.00
C GLU A 300 0.85 -10.64 -17.08
N GLU A 301 -0.32 -11.16 -17.48
CA GLU A 301 -1.21 -10.51 -18.46
C GLU A 301 -1.63 -9.11 -17.99
N LEU A 302 -2.07 -8.98 -16.73
CA LEU A 302 -2.43 -7.69 -16.14
C LEU A 302 -1.26 -6.70 -16.10
N PHE A 303 -0.03 -7.21 -15.97
CA PHE A 303 1.17 -6.41 -15.83
C PHE A 303 1.75 -5.97 -17.18
N TYR A 304 1.91 -6.87 -18.16
CA TYR A 304 2.50 -6.57 -19.47
C TYR A 304 1.49 -6.10 -20.52
N HIS A 305 0.19 -6.22 -20.25
CA HIS A 305 -0.87 -5.68 -21.10
C HIS A 305 -1.77 -4.72 -20.32
N PRO A 306 -1.21 -3.63 -19.75
CA PRO A 306 -1.92 -2.77 -18.83
C PRO A 306 -3.12 -2.07 -19.49
N GLU A 307 -2.97 -1.59 -20.72
CA GLU A 307 -4.00 -0.84 -21.43
C GLU A 307 -5.26 -1.68 -21.68
N SER A 308 -5.09 -2.93 -22.13
CA SER A 308 -6.18 -3.89 -22.37
C SER A 308 -7.02 -4.16 -21.11
N ASN A 309 -6.40 -4.04 -19.94
CA ASN A 309 -6.98 -4.39 -18.65
C ASN A 309 -7.38 -3.16 -17.80
N ASN A 310 -7.36 -1.96 -18.41
CA ASN A 310 -7.60 -0.66 -17.76
C ASN A 310 -6.70 -0.39 -16.54
N VAL A 311 -5.44 -0.82 -16.66
CA VAL A 311 -4.36 -0.59 -15.69
C VAL A 311 -3.52 0.59 -16.18
N LEU A 312 -2.93 1.34 -15.25
CA LEU A 312 -2.04 2.46 -15.54
C LEU A 312 -0.81 1.98 -16.34
N PRO A 313 -0.62 2.43 -17.59
CA PRO A 313 0.56 2.09 -18.36
C PRO A 313 1.78 2.90 -17.91
N ILE A 314 2.89 2.21 -17.69
CA ILE A 314 4.20 2.74 -17.31
C ILE A 314 5.21 2.22 -18.34
N GLU A 315 6.17 3.06 -18.74
CA GLU A 315 7.25 2.63 -19.64
C GLU A 315 8.03 1.46 -19.04
N ASN A 316 8.23 0.40 -19.82
CA ASN A 316 9.01 -0.73 -19.39
C ASN A 316 10.51 -0.41 -19.43
N MET A 317 11.00 0.10 -18.30
CA MET A 317 12.41 0.43 -18.10
C MET A 317 13.21 -0.69 -17.41
N TRP A 318 12.59 -1.85 -17.15
CA TRP A 318 13.17 -2.92 -16.34
C TRP A 318 13.61 -4.13 -17.16
N ASP A 319 12.88 -4.47 -18.23
CA ASP A 319 13.23 -5.60 -19.09
C ASP A 319 14.18 -5.21 -20.22
N GLU A 320 15.19 -6.04 -20.44
CA GLU A 320 16.15 -5.83 -21.51
C GLU A 320 15.47 -5.93 -22.88
N GLY A 321 15.62 -4.88 -23.71
CA GLY A 321 15.03 -4.82 -25.05
C GLY A 321 13.55 -4.43 -25.09
N ALA A 322 12.94 -4.09 -23.95
CA ALA A 322 11.53 -3.69 -23.85
C ALA A 322 11.28 -2.17 -23.99
N ALA A 323 12.29 -1.40 -24.41
CA ALA A 323 12.14 0.04 -24.63
C ALA A 323 11.03 0.35 -25.64
N GLY A 324 10.16 1.31 -25.31
CA GLY A 324 8.97 1.69 -26.06
C GLY A 324 7.77 0.77 -25.84
N THR A 325 7.84 -0.17 -24.90
CA THR A 325 6.71 -1.01 -24.49
C THR A 325 6.19 -0.58 -23.12
N ALA A 326 4.92 -0.86 -22.85
CA ALA A 326 4.29 -0.54 -21.58
C ALA A 326 4.18 -1.77 -20.67
N CYS A 327 4.36 -1.56 -19.38
CA CYS A 327 3.98 -2.49 -18.34
C CYS A 327 3.27 -1.74 -17.18
N SER A 328 3.02 -2.41 -16.06
CA SER A 328 2.49 -1.77 -14.85
C SER A 328 3.60 -1.55 -13.82
N PHE A 329 3.25 -1.17 -12.59
CA PHE A 329 4.21 -0.78 -11.57
C PHE A 329 5.08 -1.95 -11.09
N PHE A 330 6.40 -1.88 -11.31
CA PHE A 330 7.35 -2.83 -10.74
C PHE A 330 8.08 -2.24 -9.53
N PHE A 331 8.13 -2.99 -8.43
CA PHE A 331 8.90 -2.65 -7.23
C PHE A 331 10.08 -3.63 -7.09
N PRO A 332 11.24 -3.31 -7.69
CA PRO A 332 12.40 -4.21 -7.72
C PRO A 332 13.02 -4.40 -6.35
N ALA A 333 13.80 -5.47 -6.19
CA ALA A 333 14.46 -5.77 -4.93
C ALA A 333 15.43 -4.66 -4.48
N PHE A 334 16.18 -4.08 -5.42
CA PHE A 334 17.15 -3.03 -5.13
C PHE A 334 16.52 -1.67 -4.72
N GLN A 335 15.21 -1.50 -4.89
CA GLN A 335 14.50 -0.31 -4.45
C GLN A 335 14.10 -0.45 -2.98
N SER A 336 14.40 0.56 -2.17
CA SER A 336 14.09 0.61 -0.73
C SER A 336 14.54 -0.66 -0.02
N TRP A 337 15.81 -1.03 -0.20
CA TRP A 337 16.39 -2.20 0.46
C TRP A 337 17.09 -1.78 1.76
N GLU A 338 16.71 -2.39 2.87
CA GLU A 338 17.25 -2.06 4.18
C GLU A 338 18.78 -2.21 4.23
N GLY A 339 19.46 -1.17 4.72
CA GLY A 339 20.92 -1.07 4.70
C GLY A 339 21.49 -0.34 3.47
N PHE A 340 20.67 -0.08 2.45
CA PHE A 340 21.01 0.72 1.26
C PHE A 340 19.99 1.86 1.06
N ILE A 341 19.64 2.55 2.13
CA ILE A 341 18.77 3.73 2.12
C ILE A 341 19.44 4.81 2.97
N ASP A 342 19.49 6.05 2.47
CA ASP A 342 19.99 7.18 3.24
C ASP A 342 18.97 7.68 4.28
N SER A 343 19.37 8.66 5.10
CA SER A 343 18.50 9.23 6.15
C SER A 343 17.29 9.99 5.61
N GLU A 344 17.29 10.36 4.33
CA GLU A 344 16.20 11.06 3.67
C GLU A 344 15.25 10.08 2.95
N GLY A 345 15.56 8.77 2.97
CA GLY A 345 14.74 7.75 2.33
C GLY A 345 15.08 7.48 0.87
N ASN A 346 16.21 7.96 0.37
CA ASN A 346 16.67 7.67 -0.99
C ASN A 346 17.38 6.33 -1.04
N SER A 347 17.05 5.50 -2.03
CA SER A 347 17.69 4.21 -2.24
C SER A 347 19.07 4.35 -2.87
N ASP A 348 20.09 3.74 -2.26
CA ASP A 348 21.36 3.43 -2.91
C ASP A 348 21.19 2.20 -3.81
N LYS A 349 20.61 2.43 -5.00
CA LYS A 349 20.34 1.35 -5.97
C LYS A 349 21.62 0.65 -6.40
N THR A 350 22.73 1.36 -6.55
CA THR A 350 24.01 0.77 -6.98
C THR A 350 24.56 -0.17 -5.92
N GLY A 351 24.58 0.25 -4.64
CA GLY A 351 24.97 -0.61 -3.53
C GLY A 351 24.07 -1.83 -3.37
N ALA A 352 22.75 -1.64 -3.46
CA ALA A 352 21.79 -2.72 -3.36
C ALA A 352 21.93 -3.74 -4.52
N ILE A 353 22.11 -3.29 -5.76
CA ILE A 353 22.36 -4.18 -6.91
C ILE A 353 23.64 -4.99 -6.70
N ALA A 354 24.73 -4.35 -6.26
CA ALA A 354 25.98 -5.05 -5.99
C ALA A 354 25.84 -6.11 -4.89
N TYR A 355 25.06 -5.81 -3.84
CA TYR A 355 24.70 -6.77 -2.79
C TYR A 355 23.90 -7.96 -3.35
N HIS A 356 22.87 -7.69 -4.15
CA HIS A 356 22.06 -8.75 -4.76
C HIS A 356 22.87 -9.64 -5.70
N GLU A 357 23.78 -9.07 -6.49
CA GLU A 357 24.65 -9.84 -7.37
C GLU A 357 25.61 -10.71 -6.56
N HIS A 358 26.21 -10.19 -5.48
CA HIS A 358 27.02 -10.97 -4.57
C HIS A 358 26.22 -12.15 -3.97
N GLU A 359 24.99 -11.93 -3.51
CA GLU A 359 24.12 -13.00 -3.01
C GLU A 359 23.80 -14.04 -4.10
N ARG A 360 23.49 -13.60 -5.33
CA ARG A 360 23.26 -14.51 -6.48
C ARG A 360 24.50 -15.39 -6.74
N GLN A 361 25.71 -14.84 -6.65
CA GLN A 361 26.94 -15.62 -6.80
C GLN A 361 27.13 -16.65 -5.67
N LEU A 362 26.80 -16.30 -4.42
CA LEU A 362 26.79 -17.27 -3.32
C LEU A 362 25.77 -18.39 -3.55
N LYS A 363 24.57 -18.08 -4.03
CA LYS A 363 23.53 -19.08 -4.34
C LYS A 363 23.91 -19.98 -5.52
N LYS A 364 24.62 -19.46 -6.53
CA LYS A 364 25.20 -20.28 -7.63
C LYS A 364 26.17 -21.35 -7.12
N GLY A 365 26.85 -21.09 -6.00
CA GLY A 365 27.72 -22.07 -5.34
C GLY A 365 26.97 -23.18 -4.59
N SER A 366 25.64 -23.10 -4.47
CA SER A 366 24.79 -24.15 -3.87
C SER A 366 24.77 -25.39 -4.77
N LYS A 367 24.66 -26.57 -4.17
CA LYS A 367 24.48 -27.84 -4.92
C LYS A 367 23.09 -27.96 -5.55
N ASP A 368 22.13 -27.15 -5.12
CA ASP A 368 20.76 -27.16 -5.59
C ASP A 368 20.44 -25.88 -6.39
N ASN A 369 20.27 -26.02 -7.70
CA ASN A 369 19.96 -24.92 -8.62
C ASN A 369 18.66 -24.20 -8.25
N LYS A 370 17.70 -24.89 -7.60
CA LYS A 370 16.44 -24.27 -7.15
C LYS A 370 16.65 -23.13 -6.16
N THR A 371 17.78 -23.13 -5.44
CA THR A 371 18.13 -22.07 -4.49
C THR A 371 18.32 -20.72 -5.19
N LEU A 372 18.95 -20.73 -6.38
CA LEU A 372 19.18 -19.52 -7.16
C LEU A 372 17.88 -19.03 -7.79
N GLU A 373 17.11 -19.94 -8.41
CA GLU A 373 15.82 -19.63 -9.03
C GLU A 373 14.86 -19.01 -8.01
N GLN A 374 14.72 -19.61 -6.83
CA GLN A 374 13.89 -19.07 -5.76
C GLN A 374 14.35 -17.67 -5.33
N TRP A 375 15.67 -17.46 -5.19
CA TRP A 375 16.20 -16.15 -4.80
C TRP A 375 15.87 -15.07 -5.83
N ILE A 376 15.98 -15.38 -7.12
CA ILE A 376 15.65 -14.46 -8.22
C ILE A 376 14.15 -14.15 -8.23
N CYS A 377 13.28 -15.15 -8.10
CA CYS A 377 11.83 -14.94 -8.06
C CYS A 377 11.39 -14.09 -6.86
N GLU A 378 12.01 -14.28 -5.69
CA GLU A 378 11.71 -13.50 -4.49
C GLU A 378 12.34 -12.10 -4.50
N ASN A 379 13.42 -11.90 -5.27
CA ASN A 379 14.19 -10.65 -5.36
C ASN A 379 14.45 -10.28 -6.84
N PRO A 380 13.39 -10.02 -7.61
CA PRO A 380 13.50 -9.67 -9.03
C PRO A 380 14.18 -8.32 -9.24
#